data_AF-A0A1H1V294-F1
#
_entry.id   AF-A0A1H1V294-F1
#
_cell.length_a   1.000
_cell.length_b   1.000
_cell.length_c   1.000
_cell.angle_alpha   90.00
_cell.angle_beta   90.00
_cell.angle_gamma   90.00
#
_symmetry.space_group_name_H-M   'P 1'
#
loop_
_entity.id
_entity.type
_entity.pdbx_description
1 polymer ?
#
loop_
_entity_poly.entity_id
_entity_poly.type
_entity_poly.pdbx_seq_one_letter_code
_entity_poly.pdbx_strand_id
1 'polypeptide(L)'
;MNSRLVKTIKRSVPDPLIRRGRKLIDSIPTTPVNSPGGIRSEITRRLNRKSKFPYAEPFRAVENQSDIKLKLPILGSAVSVVAVKEGPKYVVGAIGTSKPANRWLNDMLVTETRLYLDARDRHVHALGSSEDPDEVIELFVSCVRMVLTTRLADESGKFDTGQNVSAYWSAGVVNFGDWSGPHIINRLTGRRPLLPNRVKLDPRVVYSVGSILGWFNRDNVDVWGSGLMRPFTDEEIASRRKLTGIRIHAVRGKITQQHLVEQIGWDVPDTYGDPALLLPRLYTPHRAGQGKVAFTPHGNHQKYFAKHILGDVNFVNVKADLRDVVDAVAGARAVVSTSLHGLIIAQAYQIPWVWLRIDDHPLWGADFKFEDFFSTLDNSGISRASISIQDLPEVDIEALAENAHLPALAVDLDKLQNSLPTPIATGVTLPLPAKKIDHPL
;
A
#
# COMPACT_ATOMS: atom_id res chain seq x y z
N MET A 1 -42.13 -34.47 -21.82
CA MET A 1 -42.44 -33.96 -23.17
C MET A 1 -42.39 -32.45 -23.15
N ASN A 2 -41.53 -31.87 -24.00
CA ASN A 2 -41.49 -30.48 -24.51
C ASN A 2 -41.57 -29.33 -23.49
N SER A 3 -40.46 -28.63 -23.22
CA SER A 3 -39.85 -27.59 -24.08
C SER A 3 -40.83 -26.47 -24.46
N ARG A 4 -40.72 -25.32 -23.78
CA ARG A 4 -40.81 -23.94 -24.32
C ARG A 4 -41.06 -22.97 -23.17
N LEU A 5 -40.06 -22.15 -22.86
CA LEU A 5 -40.13 -20.68 -22.87
C LEU A 5 -38.79 -20.14 -22.35
N VAL A 6 -37.82 -20.05 -23.25
CA VAL A 6 -36.64 -19.18 -23.09
C VAL A 6 -36.70 -18.15 -24.19
N LYS A 7 -37.10 -16.94 -23.81
CA LYS A 7 -36.93 -15.63 -24.46
C LYS A 7 -37.56 -14.66 -23.46
N THR A 8 -36.87 -13.68 -22.87
CA THR A 8 -36.21 -12.58 -23.58
C THR A 8 -35.36 -11.76 -22.59
N ILE A 9 -34.34 -11.06 -23.13
CA ILE A 9 -33.62 -9.87 -22.60
C ILE A 9 -32.48 -10.12 -21.60
N LYS A 10 -31.35 -10.66 -22.10
CA LYS A 10 -30.01 -10.22 -21.64
C LYS A 10 -29.69 -8.89 -22.33
N ARG A 11 -29.85 -7.77 -21.63
CA ARG A 11 -29.13 -6.52 -21.91
C ARG A 11 -28.23 -6.24 -20.72
N SER A 12 -27.01 -6.77 -20.79
CA SER A 12 -25.91 -6.39 -19.90
C SER A 12 -25.52 -4.95 -20.20
N VAL A 13 -25.61 -4.09 -19.19
CA VAL A 13 -25.06 -2.73 -19.21
C VAL A 13 -23.52 -2.82 -19.36
N PRO A 14 -22.87 -2.08 -20.27
CA PRO A 14 -21.44 -2.19 -20.48
C PRO A 14 -20.66 -1.41 -19.41
N ASP A 15 -19.74 -2.11 -18.76
CA ASP A 15 -18.66 -1.59 -17.91
C ASP A 15 -17.71 -0.67 -18.71
N PRO A 16 -17.67 0.65 -18.45
CA PRO A 16 -16.96 1.60 -19.31
C PRO A 16 -15.43 1.71 -19.07
N LEU A 17 -14.89 1.21 -17.97
CA LEU A 17 -13.52 1.59 -17.53
C LEU A 17 -12.50 0.46 -17.65
N ILE A 18 -12.90 -0.79 -17.46
CA ILE A 18 -11.99 -1.94 -17.57
C ILE A 18 -11.71 -2.29 -19.04
N ARG A 19 -12.62 -1.97 -19.97
CA ARG A 19 -12.43 -2.21 -21.40
C ARG A 19 -11.43 -1.29 -22.09
N ARG A 20 -11.13 -0.09 -21.56
CA ARG A 20 -10.17 0.84 -22.20
C ARG A 20 -8.71 0.43 -21.97
N GLY A 21 -8.40 -0.30 -20.89
CA GLY A 21 -7.08 -0.91 -20.68
C GLY A 21 -6.86 -2.18 -21.51
N ARG A 22 -7.89 -3.03 -21.66
CA ARG A 22 -7.77 -4.29 -22.43
C ARG A 22 -7.87 -4.14 -23.95
N LYS A 23 -8.58 -3.13 -24.48
CA LYS A 23 -8.66 -2.92 -25.95
C LYS A 23 -7.42 -2.26 -26.57
N LEU A 24 -6.44 -1.81 -25.79
CA LEU A 24 -5.16 -1.32 -26.31
C LEU A 24 -4.16 -2.44 -26.62
N ILE A 25 -4.50 -3.69 -26.26
CA ILE A 25 -3.62 -4.86 -26.40
C ILE A 25 -3.69 -5.45 -27.83
N ASP A 26 -4.80 -5.32 -28.55
CA ASP A 26 -5.02 -6.09 -29.79
C ASP A 26 -4.99 -5.29 -31.11
N SER A 27 -4.42 -4.09 -31.18
CA SER A 27 -4.29 -3.42 -32.49
C SER A 27 -3.17 -2.39 -32.62
N ILE A 28 -1.98 -2.69 -32.08
CA ILE A 28 -0.76 -2.04 -32.56
C ILE A 28 0.04 -3.13 -33.26
N PRO A 29 0.33 -3.00 -34.57
CA PRO A 29 1.20 -3.97 -35.23
C PRO A 29 2.55 -3.99 -34.51
N THR A 30 2.85 -5.11 -33.85
CA THR A 30 4.16 -5.43 -33.29
C THR A 30 5.07 -5.75 -34.46
N THR A 31 5.66 -4.71 -35.06
CA THR A 31 6.85 -4.91 -35.88
C THR A 31 7.95 -5.39 -34.95
N PRO A 32 8.50 -6.60 -35.12
CA PRO A 32 9.64 -7.07 -34.32
C PRO A 32 10.79 -6.06 -34.42
N VAL A 33 11.54 -5.87 -33.33
CA VAL A 33 12.73 -5.00 -33.27
C VAL A 33 13.84 -5.57 -34.15
N ASN A 34 13.72 -5.34 -35.45
CA ASN A 34 14.79 -5.51 -36.45
C ASN A 34 15.38 -4.14 -36.85
N SER A 35 15.20 -3.10 -36.02
CA SER A 35 15.75 -1.77 -36.28
C SER A 35 17.15 -1.63 -35.66
N PRO A 36 18.11 -0.95 -36.33
CA PRO A 36 19.49 -0.79 -35.82
C PRO A 36 19.67 0.00 -34.50
N GLY A 37 18.59 0.32 -33.78
CA GLY A 37 18.55 1.43 -32.83
C GLY A 37 18.55 1.10 -31.33
N GLY A 38 18.43 -0.16 -30.90
CA GLY A 38 18.32 -0.53 -29.48
C GLY A 38 17.02 -0.05 -28.79
N ILE A 39 16.77 -0.53 -27.55
CA ILE A 39 15.53 -0.31 -26.78
C ILE A 39 15.18 1.19 -26.67
N ARG A 40 16.15 2.05 -26.33
CA ARG A 40 15.95 3.50 -26.17
C ARG A 40 15.47 4.20 -27.43
N SER A 41 16.07 3.89 -28.58
CA SER A 41 15.72 4.58 -29.84
C SER A 41 14.32 4.17 -30.30
N GLU A 42 13.95 2.91 -30.09
CA GLU A 42 12.60 2.42 -30.40
C GLU A 42 11.54 3.03 -29.48
N ILE A 43 11.80 3.15 -28.17
CA ILE A 43 10.93 3.89 -27.23
C ILE A 43 10.71 5.32 -27.74
N THR A 44 11.79 6.03 -28.06
CA THR A 44 11.74 7.42 -28.55
C THR A 44 10.92 7.51 -29.84
N ARG A 45 11.09 6.55 -30.76
CA ARG A 45 10.33 6.48 -32.00
C ARG A 45 8.84 6.23 -31.76
N ARG A 46 8.47 5.26 -30.92
CA ARG A 46 7.06 4.92 -30.62
C ARG A 46 6.33 6.07 -29.93
N LEU A 47 6.97 6.75 -28.99
CA LEU A 47 6.38 7.88 -28.28
C LEU A 47 6.09 9.08 -29.19
N ASN A 48 6.93 9.31 -30.21
CA ASN A 48 6.79 10.44 -31.14
C ASN A 48 5.97 10.11 -32.41
N ARG A 49 5.52 8.87 -32.61
CA ARG A 49 4.73 8.46 -33.78
C ARG A 49 3.26 8.89 -33.63
N LYS A 50 2.79 9.83 -34.46
CA LYS A 50 1.40 10.36 -34.55
C LYS A 50 0.70 10.55 -33.19
N SER A 51 1.03 11.66 -32.52
CA SER A 51 0.19 12.48 -31.62
C SER A 51 -0.97 11.78 -30.89
N LYS A 52 -0.68 10.81 -30.02
CA LYS A 52 -1.65 10.29 -29.03
C LYS A 52 -1.47 10.85 -27.62
N PHE A 53 -0.45 11.68 -27.40
CA PHE A 53 -0.16 12.28 -26.10
C PHE A 53 -0.36 13.80 -26.18
N PRO A 54 -1.05 14.42 -25.21
CA PRO A 54 -1.22 15.88 -25.15
C PRO A 54 0.05 16.53 -24.58
N TYR A 55 1.17 16.34 -25.27
CA TYR A 55 2.46 16.87 -24.89
C TYR A 55 3.07 17.59 -26.09
N ALA A 56 3.43 18.86 -25.90
CA ALA A 56 3.82 19.75 -27.00
C ALA A 56 5.27 19.54 -27.46
N GLU A 57 6.14 19.01 -26.59
CA GLU A 57 7.55 18.78 -26.92
C GLU A 57 7.80 17.32 -27.32
N PRO A 58 8.77 17.04 -28.21
CA PRO A 58 9.13 15.68 -28.55
C PRO A 58 9.73 14.95 -27.34
N PHE A 59 9.31 13.70 -27.12
CA PHE A 59 9.89 12.88 -26.07
C PHE A 59 11.32 12.48 -26.42
N ARG A 60 12.24 12.59 -25.45
CA ARG A 60 13.64 12.20 -25.60
C ARG A 60 14.05 11.27 -24.46
N ALA A 61 14.08 9.97 -24.72
CA ALA A 61 14.60 9.01 -23.75
C ALA A 61 16.14 9.05 -23.73
N VAL A 62 16.72 8.99 -22.54
CA VAL A 62 18.17 8.93 -22.30
C VAL A 62 18.50 7.55 -21.78
N GLU A 63 19.65 7.01 -22.16
CA GLU A 63 20.14 5.71 -21.73
C GLU A 63 21.53 5.86 -21.14
N ASN A 64 21.78 5.19 -20.02
CA ASN A 64 23.10 4.97 -19.45
C ASN A 64 23.29 3.46 -19.22
N GLN A 65 24.38 3.05 -18.58
CA GLN A 65 24.71 1.62 -18.41
C GLN A 65 23.64 0.81 -17.66
N SER A 66 22.82 1.43 -16.80
CA SER A 66 21.86 0.73 -15.94
C SER A 66 20.40 1.14 -16.14
N ASP A 67 20.12 2.31 -16.72
CA ASP A 67 18.78 2.86 -16.88
C ASP A 67 18.51 3.38 -18.30
N ILE A 68 17.32 3.08 -18.82
CA ILE A 68 16.66 3.91 -19.83
C ILE A 68 15.66 4.81 -19.10
N LYS A 69 15.65 6.11 -19.38
CA LYS A 69 14.87 7.09 -18.63
C LYS A 69 14.23 8.15 -19.54
N LEU A 70 12.99 8.50 -19.23
CA LEU A 70 12.28 9.64 -19.80
C LEU A 70 11.73 10.53 -18.67
N LYS A 71 12.14 11.79 -18.63
CA LYS A 71 11.65 12.77 -17.66
C LYS A 71 10.33 13.36 -18.16
N LEU A 72 9.32 13.37 -17.31
CA LEU A 72 8.00 13.94 -17.57
C LEU A 72 7.70 14.99 -16.49
N PRO A 73 7.33 16.22 -16.85
CA PRO A 73 6.94 17.21 -15.85
C PRO A 73 5.60 16.85 -15.24
N ILE A 74 5.44 17.20 -13.96
CA ILE A 74 4.19 17.18 -13.20
C ILE A 74 4.06 18.54 -12.49
N LEU A 75 2.92 18.82 -11.86
CA LEU A 75 2.66 20.10 -11.20
C LEU A 75 3.78 20.47 -10.20
N GLY A 76 4.56 21.51 -10.53
CA GLY A 76 5.68 22.00 -9.71
C GLY A 76 6.88 21.04 -9.57
N SER A 77 6.96 19.95 -10.34
CA SER A 77 8.07 18.99 -10.26
C SER A 77 8.26 18.13 -11.52
N ALA A 78 8.92 16.98 -11.40
CA ALA A 78 9.03 16.00 -12.46
C ALA A 78 9.11 14.57 -11.93
N VAL A 79 8.61 13.63 -12.73
CA VAL A 79 8.78 12.18 -12.54
C VAL A 79 9.60 11.63 -13.70
N SER A 80 10.24 10.49 -13.49
CA SER A 80 11.02 9.79 -14.50
C SER A 80 10.37 8.43 -14.73
N VAL A 81 9.94 8.16 -15.95
CA VAL A 81 9.67 6.78 -16.38
C VAL A 81 11.01 6.14 -16.65
N VAL A 82 11.23 4.95 -16.10
CA VAL A 82 12.49 4.23 -16.15
C VAL A 82 12.28 2.78 -16.59
N ALA A 83 13.28 2.24 -17.29
CA ALA A 83 13.54 0.81 -17.36
C ALA A 83 14.89 0.58 -16.68
N VAL A 84 14.88 0.00 -15.48
CA VAL A 84 16.07 -0.32 -14.69
C VAL A 84 16.50 -1.73 -15.04
N LYS A 85 17.77 -1.90 -15.43
CA LYS A 85 18.33 -3.21 -15.77
C LYS A 85 18.72 -3.98 -14.50
N GLU A 86 18.18 -5.18 -14.36
CA GLU A 86 18.36 -6.09 -13.22
C GLU A 86 18.70 -7.48 -13.78
N GLY A 87 20.00 -7.79 -13.88
CA GLY A 87 20.48 -8.98 -14.58
C GLY A 87 20.06 -9.00 -16.07
N PRO A 88 19.40 -10.06 -16.57
CA PRO A 88 18.89 -10.13 -17.94
C PRO A 88 17.60 -9.34 -18.16
N LYS A 89 16.95 -8.89 -17.08
CA LYS A 89 15.60 -8.36 -17.07
C LYS A 89 15.61 -6.84 -16.91
N TYR A 90 14.56 -6.18 -17.41
CA TYR A 90 14.29 -4.78 -17.08
C TYR A 90 13.05 -4.67 -16.21
N VAL A 91 13.14 -3.87 -15.14
CA VAL A 91 11.99 -3.42 -14.34
C VAL A 91 11.55 -2.06 -14.85
N VAL A 92 10.31 -1.94 -15.29
CA VAL A 92 9.77 -0.74 -15.92
C VAL A 92 8.76 -0.06 -15.00
N GLY A 93 8.94 1.23 -14.75
CA GLY A 93 8.08 1.97 -13.81
C GLY A 93 8.38 3.46 -13.76
N ALA A 94 7.96 4.10 -12.67
CA ALA A 94 8.17 5.53 -12.44
C ALA A 94 8.88 5.82 -11.11
N ILE A 95 9.78 6.80 -11.11
CA ILE A 95 10.50 7.32 -9.93
C ILE A 95 10.33 8.84 -9.86
N GLY A 96 10.13 9.41 -8.68
CA GLY A 96 10.07 10.86 -8.50
C GLY A 96 11.48 11.47 -8.48
N THR A 97 11.66 12.65 -9.09
CA THR A 97 12.98 13.33 -9.08
C THR A 97 13.18 14.21 -7.84
N SER A 98 12.23 14.21 -6.91
CA SER A 98 12.18 15.04 -5.71
C SER A 98 11.23 14.43 -4.68
N LYS A 99 11.28 14.92 -3.43
CA LYS A 99 10.33 14.49 -2.38
C LYS A 99 8.85 14.75 -2.77
N PRO A 100 8.47 15.93 -3.31
CA PRO A 100 7.11 16.14 -3.82
C PRO A 100 6.71 15.17 -4.94
N ALA A 101 7.63 14.86 -5.86
CA ALA A 101 7.35 13.92 -6.94
C ALA A 101 7.17 12.48 -6.44
N ASN A 102 7.98 12.04 -5.47
CA ASN A 102 7.78 10.75 -4.82
C ASN A 102 6.43 10.70 -4.11
N ARG A 103 6.07 11.74 -3.33
CA ARG A 103 4.77 11.82 -2.67
C ARG A 103 3.61 11.76 -3.68
N TRP A 104 3.76 12.39 -4.85
CA TRP A 104 2.76 12.32 -5.91
C TRP A 104 2.61 10.90 -6.47
N LEU A 105 3.71 10.19 -6.72
CA LEU A 105 3.66 8.79 -7.17
C LEU A 105 3.07 7.87 -6.10
N ASN A 106 3.46 8.05 -4.83
CA ASN A 106 2.96 7.30 -3.68
C ASN A 106 1.45 7.50 -3.46
N ASP A 107 0.91 8.65 -3.84
CA ASP A 107 -0.53 8.93 -3.78
C ASP A 107 -1.23 8.33 -5.01
N MET A 108 -0.70 8.61 -6.20
CA MET A 108 -1.38 8.29 -7.43
C MET A 108 -1.26 6.81 -7.83
N LEU A 109 -0.13 6.16 -7.57
CA LEU A 109 0.16 4.84 -8.13
C LEU A 109 0.17 3.73 -7.08
N VAL A 110 -0.17 4.02 -5.81
CA VAL A 110 -0.14 3.04 -4.71
C VAL A 110 -0.92 1.77 -5.03
N THR A 111 -2.08 1.88 -5.69
CA THR A 111 -2.93 0.72 -6.05
C THR A 111 -2.77 0.25 -7.49
N GLU A 112 -2.03 1.01 -8.31
CA GLU A 112 -1.88 0.79 -9.75
C GLU A 112 -0.57 0.05 -10.11
N THR A 113 0.39 0.03 -9.18
CA THR A 113 1.76 -0.48 -9.41
C THR A 113 2.22 -1.35 -8.26
N ARG A 114 3.34 -2.06 -8.44
CA ARG A 114 4.12 -2.64 -7.33
C ARG A 114 5.23 -1.68 -6.94
N LEU A 115 5.60 -1.66 -5.66
CA LEU A 115 6.72 -0.88 -5.19
C LEU A 115 8.00 -1.72 -5.21
N TYR A 116 8.86 -1.47 -6.20
CA TYR A 116 10.14 -2.14 -6.33
C TYR A 116 11.27 -1.28 -5.76
N LEU A 117 12.16 -1.85 -4.96
CA LEU A 117 13.36 -1.19 -4.48
C LEU A 117 14.55 -1.63 -5.36
N ASP A 118 15.12 -0.71 -6.12
CA ASP A 118 16.25 -1.02 -6.99
C ASP A 118 17.58 -1.09 -6.22
N ALA A 119 18.64 -1.57 -6.87
CA ALA A 119 19.98 -1.70 -6.27
C ALA A 119 20.62 -0.37 -5.79
N ARG A 120 19.98 0.79 -6.02
CA ARG A 120 20.40 2.11 -5.56
C ARG A 120 19.46 2.66 -4.47
N ASP A 121 18.68 1.79 -3.84
CA ASP A 121 17.69 2.14 -2.82
C ASP A 121 16.62 3.13 -3.31
N ARG A 122 16.31 3.13 -4.62
CA ARG A 122 15.24 3.96 -5.18
C ARG A 122 13.96 3.15 -5.26
N HIS A 123 12.88 3.72 -4.74
CA HIS A 123 11.53 3.20 -4.94
C HIS A 123 11.04 3.48 -6.36
N VAL A 124 10.84 2.40 -7.12
CA VAL A 124 10.23 2.38 -8.44
C VAL A 124 8.79 1.93 -8.30
N HIS A 125 7.84 2.76 -8.73
CA HIS A 125 6.47 2.33 -8.97
C HIS A 125 6.45 1.49 -10.25
N ALA A 126 6.71 0.19 -10.11
CA ALA A 126 6.89 -0.76 -11.18
C ALA A 126 5.55 -1.17 -11.77
N LEU A 127 5.40 -0.94 -13.08
CA LEU A 127 4.26 -1.40 -13.87
C LEU A 127 4.42 -2.88 -14.26
N GLY A 128 5.66 -3.32 -14.42
CA GLY A 128 5.99 -4.68 -14.79
C GLY A 128 7.46 -4.82 -15.12
N SER A 129 7.82 -5.98 -15.65
CA SER A 129 9.21 -6.31 -15.94
C SER A 129 9.31 -7.42 -16.99
N SER A 130 10.32 -7.38 -17.84
CA SER A 130 10.54 -8.40 -18.88
C SER A 130 12.00 -8.50 -19.29
N GLU A 131 12.39 -9.67 -19.80
CA GLU A 131 13.68 -9.91 -20.48
C GLU A 131 13.55 -9.66 -21.99
N ASP A 132 12.33 -9.68 -22.54
CA ASP A 132 12.06 -9.43 -23.96
C ASP A 132 12.10 -7.91 -24.25
N PRO A 133 13.04 -7.44 -25.10
CA PRO A 133 13.13 -6.03 -25.48
C PRO A 133 11.82 -5.41 -25.98
N ASP A 134 11.00 -6.15 -26.75
CA ASP A 134 9.73 -5.65 -27.29
C ASP A 134 8.70 -5.44 -26.18
N GLU A 135 8.61 -6.37 -25.23
CA GLU A 135 7.77 -6.21 -24.03
C GLU A 135 8.25 -5.05 -23.14
N VAL A 136 9.57 -4.86 -22.99
CA VAL A 136 10.15 -3.73 -22.24
C VAL A 136 9.75 -2.40 -22.86
N ILE A 137 9.81 -2.28 -24.19
CA ILE A 137 9.39 -1.08 -24.91
C ILE A 137 7.90 -0.80 -24.67
N GLU A 138 7.03 -1.82 -24.78
CA GLU A 138 5.59 -1.66 -24.57
C GLU A 138 5.24 -1.30 -23.12
N LEU A 139 5.90 -1.91 -22.14
CA LEU A 139 5.78 -1.53 -20.73
C LEU A 139 6.18 -0.07 -20.53
N PHE A 140 7.26 0.38 -21.17
CA PHE A 140 7.75 1.75 -21.02
C PHE A 140 6.75 2.76 -21.59
N VAL A 141 6.28 2.53 -22.81
CA VAL A 141 5.26 3.37 -23.45
C VAL A 141 3.96 3.39 -22.64
N SER A 142 3.57 2.24 -22.07
CA SER A 142 2.39 2.13 -21.21
C SER A 142 2.55 2.89 -19.90
N CYS A 143 3.73 2.85 -19.29
CA CYS A 143 4.04 3.62 -18.09
C CYS A 143 4.01 5.14 -18.37
N VAL A 144 4.50 5.59 -19.54
CA VAL A 144 4.37 6.99 -19.98
C VAL A 144 2.90 7.40 -20.11
N ARG A 145 2.05 6.56 -20.73
CA ARG A 145 0.59 6.79 -20.80
C ARG A 145 -0.03 6.93 -19.42
N MET A 146 0.22 5.96 -18.53
CA MET A 146 -0.31 5.95 -17.18
C MET A 146 0.05 7.24 -16.43
N VAL A 147 1.33 7.64 -16.44
CA VAL A 147 1.79 8.85 -15.75
C VAL A 147 1.14 10.11 -16.32
N LEU A 148 1.10 10.27 -17.64
CA LEU A 148 0.53 11.46 -18.27
C LEU A 148 -0.99 11.55 -18.08
N THR A 149 -1.72 10.44 -18.24
CA THR A 149 -3.18 10.40 -18.00
C THR A 149 -3.49 10.73 -16.54
N THR A 150 -2.72 10.18 -15.61
CA THR A 150 -2.87 10.46 -14.17
C THR A 150 -2.62 11.92 -13.84
N ARG A 151 -1.55 12.51 -14.40
CA ARG A 151 -1.24 13.93 -14.27
C ARG A 151 -2.38 14.81 -14.77
N LEU A 152 -2.92 14.54 -15.96
CA LEU A 152 -4.01 15.32 -16.54
C LEU A 152 -5.28 15.25 -15.69
N ALA A 153 -5.57 14.07 -15.14
CA ALA A 153 -6.69 13.90 -14.21
C ALA A 153 -6.51 14.78 -12.96
N ASP A 154 -5.31 14.77 -12.35
CA ASP A 154 -4.94 15.62 -11.20
C ASP A 154 -5.06 17.11 -11.52
N GLU A 155 -4.47 17.57 -12.64
CA GLU A 155 -4.55 18.97 -13.11
C GLU A 155 -6.01 19.43 -13.32
N SER A 156 -6.84 18.56 -13.90
CA SER A 156 -8.25 18.86 -14.12
C SER A 156 -9.03 18.93 -12.80
N GLY A 157 -8.56 18.24 -11.75
CA GLY A 157 -9.26 18.01 -10.49
C GLY A 157 -10.60 17.30 -10.64
N LYS A 158 -10.84 16.65 -11.78
CA LYS A 158 -12.05 15.89 -12.09
C LYS A 158 -11.85 14.44 -11.66
N PHE A 159 -11.97 14.19 -10.36
CA PHE A 159 -12.03 12.83 -9.84
C PHE A 159 -13.49 12.43 -9.63
N ASP A 160 -13.93 11.42 -10.39
CA ASP A 160 -15.28 10.87 -10.33
C ASP A 160 -15.45 10.09 -9.02
N THR A 161 -16.43 10.47 -8.20
CA THR A 161 -16.77 9.75 -6.96
C THR A 161 -17.41 8.39 -7.23
N GLY A 162 -17.82 8.06 -8.45
CA GLY A 162 -18.16 6.68 -8.82
C GLY A 162 -16.94 5.77 -8.97
N GLN A 163 -15.77 6.35 -9.27
CA GLN A 163 -14.54 5.62 -9.59
C GLN A 163 -13.45 5.74 -8.53
N ASN A 164 -13.51 6.79 -7.70
CA ASN A 164 -12.47 7.11 -6.73
C ASN A 164 -13.05 7.30 -5.33
N VAL A 165 -12.30 6.94 -4.29
CA VAL A 165 -12.63 7.16 -2.88
C VAL A 165 -11.65 8.17 -2.31
N SER A 166 -12.13 9.21 -1.62
CA SER A 166 -11.22 10.08 -0.88
C SER A 166 -10.83 9.38 0.43
N ALA A 167 -9.56 9.06 0.56
CA ALA A 167 -9.02 8.37 1.73
C ALA A 167 -7.70 9.02 2.14
N TYR A 168 -7.34 8.89 3.42
CA TYR A 168 -6.09 9.42 3.94
C TYR A 168 -5.12 8.29 4.29
N TRP A 169 -3.86 8.44 3.89
CA TRP A 169 -2.72 7.62 4.27
C TRP A 169 -1.42 8.44 4.19
N SER A 170 -0.34 7.94 4.79
CA SER A 170 0.97 8.59 4.73
C SER A 170 1.66 8.34 3.38
N ALA A 171 1.39 9.18 2.38
CA ALA A 171 2.11 9.13 1.10
C ALA A 171 3.52 9.72 1.16
N GLY A 172 3.90 10.39 2.25
CA GLY A 172 5.21 11.07 2.38
C GLY A 172 6.36 10.14 2.72
N VAL A 173 6.06 9.00 3.36
CA VAL A 173 7.03 7.97 3.74
C VAL A 173 6.45 6.63 3.34
N VAL A 174 7.24 5.84 2.63
CA VAL A 174 6.86 4.47 2.30
C VAL A 174 6.78 3.65 3.59
N ASN A 175 5.61 3.07 3.84
CA ASN A 175 5.39 2.13 4.93
C ASN A 175 4.30 1.15 4.48
N PHE A 176 4.65 -0.14 4.35
CA PHE A 176 3.71 -1.16 3.86
C PHE A 176 2.40 -1.19 4.67
N GLY A 177 2.49 -0.95 5.99
CA GLY A 177 1.38 -1.02 6.91
C GLY A 177 0.34 0.05 6.62
N ASP A 178 0.73 1.32 6.70
CA ASP A 178 -0.16 2.44 6.37
C ASP A 178 -0.68 2.36 4.91
N TRP A 179 0.14 1.83 4.00
CA TRP A 179 -0.23 1.66 2.59
C TRP A 179 -1.18 0.49 2.33
N SER A 180 -1.37 -0.42 3.29
CA SER A 180 -2.40 -1.45 3.16
C SER A 180 -3.81 -0.87 3.14
N GLY A 181 -4.05 0.27 3.81
CA GLY A 181 -5.33 0.99 3.78
C GLY A 181 -5.86 1.26 2.37
N PRO A 182 -5.14 2.02 1.51
CA PRO A 182 -5.57 2.23 0.13
C PRO A 182 -5.73 0.92 -0.67
N HIS A 183 -4.87 -0.08 -0.46
CA HIS A 183 -5.04 -1.38 -1.12
C HIS A 183 -6.35 -2.08 -0.72
N ILE A 184 -6.68 -2.11 0.57
CA ILE A 184 -7.89 -2.75 1.09
C ILE A 184 -9.15 -2.03 0.57
N ILE A 185 -9.17 -0.70 0.64
CA ILE A 185 -10.27 0.12 0.09
C ILE A 185 -10.44 -0.18 -1.41
N ASN A 186 -9.36 -0.20 -2.17
CA ASN A 186 -9.41 -0.49 -3.60
C ASN A 186 -9.99 -1.89 -3.89
N ARG A 187 -9.53 -2.90 -3.16
CA ARG A 187 -9.98 -4.27 -3.35
C ARG A 187 -11.45 -4.48 -2.98
N LEU A 188 -11.93 -3.88 -1.88
CA LEU A 188 -13.31 -4.04 -1.41
C LEU A 188 -14.31 -3.23 -2.27
N THR A 189 -13.92 -2.05 -2.73
CA THR A 189 -14.85 -1.13 -3.42
C THR A 189 -14.72 -1.15 -4.94
N GLY A 190 -13.62 -1.67 -5.48
CA GLY A 190 -13.27 -1.53 -6.91
C GLY A 190 -12.92 -0.10 -7.32
N ARG A 191 -12.85 0.84 -6.37
CA ARG A 191 -12.60 2.27 -6.61
C ARG A 191 -11.18 2.64 -6.21
N ARG A 192 -10.59 3.62 -6.88
CA ARG A 192 -9.22 4.06 -6.62
C ARG A 192 -9.18 5.03 -5.42
N PRO A 193 -8.43 4.74 -4.35
CA PRO A 193 -8.23 5.68 -3.26
C PRO A 193 -7.35 6.84 -3.73
N LEU A 194 -7.68 8.06 -3.30
CA LEU A 194 -6.91 9.29 -3.56
C LEU A 194 -6.83 10.14 -2.31
N LEU A 195 -5.68 10.78 -2.08
CA LEU A 195 -5.57 11.76 -1.00
C LEU A 195 -6.53 12.94 -1.21
N PRO A 196 -7.08 13.51 -0.12
CA PRO A 196 -8.13 14.51 -0.22
C PRO A 196 -7.70 15.81 -0.88
N ASN A 197 -6.41 16.16 -0.84
CA ASN A 197 -5.88 17.37 -1.49
C ASN A 197 -5.88 17.29 -3.03
N ARG A 198 -6.25 16.14 -3.61
CA ARG A 198 -6.40 15.93 -5.06
C ARG A 198 -7.81 16.23 -5.55
N VAL A 199 -8.77 16.22 -4.65
CA VAL A 199 -10.17 16.48 -4.98
C VAL A 199 -10.44 17.97 -4.79
N LYS A 200 -10.97 18.66 -5.80
CA LYS A 200 -11.24 20.11 -5.74
C LYS A 200 -12.41 20.49 -4.82
N LEU A 201 -13.26 19.52 -4.48
CA LEU A 201 -14.36 19.70 -3.53
C LEU A 201 -13.87 19.44 -2.10
N ASP A 202 -14.74 19.63 -1.10
CA ASP A 202 -14.52 19.15 0.27
C ASP A 202 -15.10 17.73 0.39
N PRO A 203 -14.41 16.66 -0.08
CA PRO A 203 -14.95 15.32 -0.02
C PRO A 203 -15.00 14.84 1.42
N ARG A 204 -15.90 13.91 1.67
CA ARG A 204 -15.82 13.08 2.86
C ARG A 204 -14.61 12.15 2.76
N VAL A 205 -13.74 12.14 3.80
CA VAL A 205 -12.44 11.46 3.76
C VAL A 205 -12.42 10.25 4.70
N VAL A 206 -12.06 9.09 4.17
CA VAL A 206 -11.91 7.86 4.96
C VAL A 206 -10.52 7.78 5.58
N TYR A 207 -10.45 7.70 6.90
CA TYR A 207 -9.24 7.34 7.66
C TYR A 207 -9.33 5.87 8.03
N SER A 208 -8.38 5.08 7.55
CA SER A 208 -8.37 3.62 7.70
C SER A 208 -7.14 3.13 8.47
N VAL A 209 -6.39 2.18 7.92
CA VAL A 209 -5.21 1.55 8.54
C VAL A 209 -4.22 2.58 9.09
N GLY A 210 -3.64 2.26 10.24
CA GLY A 210 -2.52 3.00 10.83
C GLY A 210 -2.89 3.89 12.01
N SER A 211 -1.85 4.45 12.63
CA SER A 211 -1.95 5.32 13.81
C SER A 211 -2.11 6.80 13.41
N ILE A 212 -2.96 7.06 12.42
CA ILE A 212 -3.08 8.34 11.71
C ILE A 212 -4.34 9.12 12.11
N LEU A 213 -5.18 8.55 12.99
CA LEU A 213 -6.41 9.20 13.42
C LEU A 213 -6.15 10.57 14.06
N GLY A 214 -5.03 10.71 14.76
CA GLY A 214 -4.66 11.98 15.38
C GLY A 214 -4.16 13.04 14.40
N TRP A 215 -4.08 12.77 13.10
CA TRP A 215 -3.49 13.70 12.13
C TRP A 215 -4.52 14.56 11.42
N PHE A 216 -5.81 14.20 11.48
CA PHE A 216 -6.85 15.01 10.86
C PHE A 216 -7.25 16.18 11.75
N ASN A 217 -7.47 17.33 11.10
CA ASN A 217 -8.06 18.52 11.67
C ASN A 217 -8.94 19.18 10.61
N ARG A 218 -10.04 18.51 10.26
CA ARG A 218 -10.96 18.90 9.19
C ARG A 218 -12.34 18.31 9.42
N ASP A 219 -13.33 18.92 8.80
CA ASP A 219 -14.70 18.40 8.74
C ASP A 219 -14.79 17.23 7.75
N ASN A 220 -15.96 16.57 7.75
CA ASN A 220 -16.35 15.54 6.79
C ASN A 220 -15.38 14.34 6.79
N VAL A 221 -15.23 13.68 7.94
CA VAL A 221 -14.34 12.52 8.10
C VAL A 221 -15.14 11.26 8.45
N ASP A 222 -14.85 10.17 7.74
CA ASP A 222 -15.19 8.81 8.15
C ASP A 222 -13.97 8.14 8.78
N VAL A 223 -14.15 7.51 9.95
CA VAL A 223 -13.11 6.69 10.58
C VAL A 223 -13.51 5.23 10.49
N TRP A 224 -12.63 4.41 9.89
CA TRP A 224 -12.82 2.98 9.69
C TRP A 224 -11.58 2.21 10.12
N GLY A 225 -11.50 1.91 11.41
CA GLY A 225 -10.46 1.06 12.01
C GLY A 225 -9.13 1.76 12.27
N SER A 226 -9.02 3.06 12.01
CA SER A 226 -7.83 3.86 12.36
C SER A 226 -7.68 4.00 13.88
N GLY A 227 -6.44 4.10 14.35
CA GLY A 227 -6.10 4.28 15.76
C GLY A 227 -5.36 5.57 16.05
N LEU A 228 -5.30 5.96 17.33
CA LEU A 228 -4.44 7.03 17.80
C LEU A 228 -2.99 6.57 17.95
N MET A 229 -2.05 7.46 17.69
CA MET A 229 -0.62 7.24 17.98
C MET A 229 -0.32 7.46 19.46
N ARG A 230 -0.99 8.45 20.06
CA ARG A 230 -0.85 8.90 21.44
C ARG A 230 -2.15 9.58 21.87
N PRO A 231 -2.36 9.83 23.17
CA PRO A 231 -3.42 10.70 23.66
C PRO A 231 -3.32 12.10 23.03
N PHE A 232 -4.46 12.78 22.93
CA PHE A 232 -4.51 14.16 22.45
C PHE A 232 -3.96 15.14 23.49
N THR A 233 -3.40 16.25 23.03
CA THR A 233 -3.16 17.43 23.87
C THR A 233 -4.47 18.21 24.10
N ASP A 234 -4.48 19.12 25.07
CA ASP A 234 -5.66 19.97 25.32
C ASP A 234 -6.03 20.84 24.11
N GLU A 235 -5.06 21.37 23.35
CA GLU A 235 -5.36 22.13 22.13
C GLU A 235 -5.93 21.22 21.02
N GLU A 236 -5.43 20.00 20.94
CA GLU A 236 -5.91 18.97 20.02
C GLU A 236 -7.35 18.54 20.34
N ILE A 237 -7.71 18.45 21.63
CA ILE A 237 -9.08 18.19 22.08
C ILE A 237 -9.99 19.37 21.73
N ALA A 238 -9.56 20.59 22.07
CA ALA A 238 -10.34 21.80 21.85
C ALA A 238 -10.62 22.07 20.36
N SER A 239 -9.67 21.74 19.48
CA SER A 239 -9.88 21.84 18.02
C SER A 239 -10.83 20.77 17.49
N ARG A 240 -10.69 19.51 17.94
CA ARG A 240 -11.54 18.38 17.48
C ARG A 240 -13.00 18.50 17.90
N ARG A 241 -13.28 19.04 19.08
CA ARG A 241 -14.66 19.30 19.54
C ARG A 241 -15.44 20.26 18.63
N LYS A 242 -14.75 21.04 17.80
CA LYS A 242 -15.36 22.01 16.86
C LYS A 242 -15.62 21.41 15.48
N LEU A 243 -15.07 20.23 15.19
CA LEU A 243 -15.22 19.61 13.88
C LEU A 243 -16.63 19.06 13.67
N THR A 244 -17.11 19.15 12.44
CA THR A 244 -18.45 18.72 12.03
C THR A 244 -18.38 17.62 10.98
N GLY A 245 -19.45 16.84 10.86
CA GLY A 245 -19.51 15.75 9.88
C GLY A 245 -18.51 14.62 10.17
N ILE A 246 -18.16 14.40 11.44
CA ILE A 246 -17.34 13.26 11.85
C ILE A 246 -18.25 12.05 12.06
N ARG A 247 -17.94 10.91 11.42
CA ARG A 247 -18.62 9.63 11.69
C ARG A 247 -17.58 8.57 11.96
N ILE A 248 -17.77 7.86 13.06
CA ILE A 248 -16.90 6.78 13.49
C ILE A 248 -17.63 5.47 13.20
N HIS A 249 -17.07 4.64 12.33
CA HIS A 249 -17.66 3.34 11.94
C HIS A 249 -16.98 2.18 12.66
N ALA A 250 -15.67 2.32 12.84
CA ALA A 250 -14.83 1.44 13.63
C ALA A 250 -13.57 2.21 14.05
N VAL A 251 -12.93 1.79 15.13
CA VAL A 251 -11.60 2.28 15.54
C VAL A 251 -10.66 1.10 15.74
N ARG A 252 -9.34 1.32 15.76
CA ARG A 252 -8.39 0.20 15.89
C ARG A 252 -8.63 -0.62 17.16
N GLY A 253 -8.83 0.04 18.30
CA GLY A 253 -9.01 -0.62 19.59
C GLY A 253 -9.74 0.23 20.64
N LYS A 254 -9.91 -0.37 21.81
CA LYS A 254 -10.73 0.17 22.92
C LYS A 254 -10.12 1.42 23.54
N ILE A 255 -8.79 1.55 23.55
CA ILE A 255 -8.12 2.72 24.12
C ILE A 255 -8.40 3.95 23.24
N THR A 256 -8.34 3.79 21.91
CA THR A 256 -8.74 4.85 20.97
C THR A 256 -10.21 5.20 21.16
N GLN A 257 -11.12 4.22 21.24
CA GLN A 257 -12.55 4.49 21.50
C GLN A 257 -12.74 5.33 22.77
N GLN A 258 -12.13 4.90 23.88
CA GLN A 258 -12.23 5.58 25.17
C GLN A 258 -11.81 7.05 25.06
N HIS A 259 -10.68 7.35 24.41
CA HIS A 259 -10.22 8.72 24.24
C HIS A 259 -11.18 9.58 23.40
N LEU A 260 -11.73 9.02 22.32
CA LEU A 260 -12.69 9.75 21.48
C LEU A 260 -14.00 10.04 22.22
N VAL A 261 -14.48 9.10 23.04
CA VAL A 261 -15.70 9.26 23.83
C VAL A 261 -15.47 10.24 24.99
N GLU A 262 -14.48 9.98 25.85
CA GLU A 262 -14.29 10.70 27.11
C GLU A 262 -13.70 12.10 26.91
N GLN A 263 -12.75 12.27 25.98
CA GLN A 263 -12.06 13.54 25.79
C GLN A 263 -12.74 14.41 24.74
N ILE A 264 -13.23 13.81 23.65
CA ILE A 264 -13.83 14.57 22.54
C ILE A 264 -15.36 14.62 22.64
N GLY A 265 -16.01 13.59 23.18
CA GLY A 265 -17.47 13.51 23.23
C GLY A 265 -18.10 13.05 21.92
N TRP A 266 -17.36 12.31 21.09
CA TRP A 266 -17.90 11.73 19.85
C TRP A 266 -18.63 10.42 20.12
N ASP A 267 -19.62 10.14 19.29
CA ASP A 267 -20.27 8.83 19.23
C ASP A 267 -19.35 7.82 18.53
N VAL A 268 -19.07 6.70 19.21
CA VAL A 268 -18.13 5.68 18.74
C VAL A 268 -18.72 4.28 18.95
N PRO A 269 -19.00 3.52 17.89
CA PRO A 269 -19.59 2.19 18.01
C PRO A 269 -18.58 1.18 18.57
N ASP A 270 -19.10 0.09 19.16
CA ASP A 270 -18.31 -1.07 19.59
C ASP A 270 -17.87 -1.95 18.39
N THR A 271 -17.23 -1.33 17.41
CA THR A 271 -16.63 -2.01 16.26
C THR A 271 -15.14 -1.69 16.27
N TYR A 272 -14.33 -2.75 16.37
CA TYR A 272 -12.88 -2.62 16.53
C TYR A 272 -12.11 -3.28 15.40
N GLY A 273 -10.81 -3.01 15.35
CA GLY A 273 -9.85 -3.70 14.51
C GLY A 273 -9.22 -2.79 13.46
N ASP A 274 -7.92 -2.99 13.25
CA ASP A 274 -7.22 -2.41 12.11
C ASP A 274 -7.68 -3.11 10.82
N PRO A 275 -8.07 -2.40 9.74
CA PRO A 275 -8.53 -3.04 8.50
C PRO A 275 -7.49 -3.97 7.86
N ALA A 276 -6.20 -3.84 8.18
CA ALA A 276 -5.17 -4.77 7.74
C ALA A 276 -5.42 -6.22 8.22
N LEU A 277 -6.23 -6.43 9.26
CA LEU A 277 -6.71 -7.75 9.67
C LEU A 277 -7.58 -8.44 8.60
N LEU A 278 -8.14 -7.68 7.64
CA LEU A 278 -8.96 -8.20 6.54
C LEU A 278 -8.11 -8.66 5.34
N LEU A 279 -6.80 -8.43 5.33
CA LEU A 279 -5.93 -8.78 4.21
C LEU A 279 -6.00 -10.26 3.77
N PRO A 280 -6.14 -11.26 4.67
CA PRO A 280 -6.30 -12.66 4.26
C PRO A 280 -7.53 -12.93 3.37
N ARG A 281 -8.56 -12.05 3.43
CA ARG A 281 -9.73 -12.13 2.53
C ARG A 281 -9.44 -11.61 1.12
N LEU A 282 -8.33 -10.88 0.95
CA LEU A 282 -8.01 -10.08 -0.24
C LEU A 282 -6.70 -10.52 -0.93
N TYR A 283 -5.84 -11.22 -0.20
CA TYR A 283 -4.55 -11.68 -0.67
C TYR A 283 -4.21 -13.05 -0.08
N THR A 284 -3.87 -13.98 -0.96
CA THR A 284 -3.35 -15.30 -0.57
C THR A 284 -1.84 -15.30 -0.80
N PRO A 285 -1.03 -15.53 0.25
CA PRO A 285 0.41 -15.48 0.14
C PRO A 285 0.94 -16.67 -0.67
N HIS A 286 2.12 -16.50 -1.26
CA HIS A 286 2.76 -17.54 -2.07
C HIS A 286 3.26 -18.74 -1.26
N ARG A 287 3.55 -18.54 0.03
CA ARG A 287 3.99 -19.57 0.99
C ARG A 287 3.35 -19.29 2.35
N ALA A 288 3.12 -20.33 3.15
CA ALA A 288 2.55 -20.19 4.49
C ALA A 288 3.30 -21.04 5.53
N GLY A 289 3.65 -20.42 6.66
CA GLY A 289 3.88 -21.07 7.97
C GLY A 289 5.06 -22.05 8.12
N GLN A 290 6.06 -22.05 7.22
CA GLN A 290 7.11 -23.07 7.21
C GLN A 290 8.54 -22.54 6.98
N GLY A 291 8.70 -21.23 6.86
CA GLY A 291 9.98 -20.57 6.62
C GLY A 291 10.73 -20.20 7.90
N LYS A 292 11.82 -19.47 7.71
CA LYS A 292 12.61 -18.83 8.76
C LYS A 292 11.74 -17.88 9.60
N VAL A 293 12.24 -17.50 10.78
CA VAL A 293 11.66 -16.41 11.56
C VAL A 293 11.67 -15.12 10.73
N ALA A 294 10.57 -14.39 10.69
CA ALA A 294 10.51 -13.06 10.08
C ALA A 294 10.78 -11.99 11.13
N PHE A 295 11.87 -11.25 10.95
CA PHE A 295 12.18 -10.11 11.79
C PHE A 295 11.71 -8.82 11.12
N THR A 296 10.72 -8.15 11.71
CA THR A 296 10.09 -6.94 11.13
C THR A 296 10.38 -5.71 12.00
N PRO A 297 11.56 -5.09 11.90
CA PRO A 297 11.86 -3.89 12.67
C PRO A 297 11.16 -2.65 12.11
N HIS A 298 10.66 -1.79 13.00
CA HIS A 298 10.15 -0.48 12.61
C HIS A 298 11.22 0.35 11.87
N GLY A 299 10.79 1.23 10.96
CA GLY A 299 11.72 2.01 10.11
C GLY A 299 12.76 2.83 10.90
N ASN A 300 12.40 3.33 12.09
CA ASN A 300 13.33 4.04 12.98
C ASN A 300 14.34 3.12 13.69
N HIS A 301 14.03 1.82 13.79
CA HIS A 301 14.88 0.82 14.43
C HIS A 301 15.77 0.07 13.44
N GLN A 302 15.40 0.00 12.15
CA GLN A 302 16.16 -0.72 11.10
C GLN A 302 17.67 -0.43 11.14
N LYS A 303 18.05 0.84 11.33
CA LYS A 303 19.45 1.28 11.37
C LYS A 303 20.28 0.63 12.49
N TYR A 304 19.65 0.17 13.56
CA TYR A 304 20.33 -0.46 14.70
C TYR A 304 20.60 -1.95 14.46
N PHE A 305 19.74 -2.61 13.68
CA PHE A 305 19.86 -4.04 13.38
C PHE A 305 20.69 -4.34 12.13
N ALA A 306 20.96 -3.36 11.27
CA ALA A 306 21.66 -3.57 9.99
C ALA A 306 23.05 -4.22 10.11
N LYS A 307 23.66 -4.25 11.30
CA LYS A 307 24.99 -4.82 11.57
C LYS A 307 25.00 -5.92 12.63
N HIS A 308 23.87 -6.19 13.29
CA HIS A 308 23.82 -6.88 14.58
C HIS A 308 22.64 -7.83 14.68
N ILE A 309 22.39 -8.63 13.65
CA ILE A 309 21.35 -9.68 13.71
C ILE A 309 22.06 -11.02 13.88
N LEU A 310 21.83 -11.64 15.03
CA LEU A 310 22.11 -13.05 15.24
C LEU A 310 20.85 -13.88 14.95
N GLY A 311 21.04 -15.11 14.49
CA GLY A 311 19.98 -16.04 14.11
C GLY A 311 19.73 -16.09 12.60
N ASP A 312 19.25 -17.23 12.10
CA ASP A 312 18.93 -17.42 10.69
C ASP A 312 17.53 -16.87 10.34
N VAL A 313 17.42 -15.55 10.27
CA VAL A 313 16.14 -14.84 10.14
C VAL A 313 15.96 -14.17 8.78
N ASN A 314 14.71 -14.04 8.34
CA ASN A 314 14.33 -13.21 7.21
C ASN A 314 14.08 -11.77 7.67
N PHE A 315 14.94 -10.83 7.26
CA PHE A 315 14.79 -9.42 7.59
C PHE A 315 13.72 -8.75 6.71
N VAL A 316 12.61 -8.36 7.31
CA VAL A 316 11.48 -7.76 6.59
C VAL A 316 11.64 -6.24 6.54
N ASN A 317 11.86 -5.71 5.34
CA ASN A 317 11.94 -4.28 5.13
C ASN A 317 10.53 -3.64 5.10
N VAL A 318 10.22 -2.80 6.09
CA VAL A 318 8.92 -2.11 6.18
C VAL A 318 8.67 -1.07 5.07
N LYS A 319 9.69 -0.80 4.24
CA LYS A 319 9.60 0.06 3.06
C LYS A 319 9.48 -0.75 1.75
N ALA A 320 9.35 -2.07 1.81
CA ALA A 320 9.08 -2.91 0.65
C ALA A 320 7.60 -2.85 0.24
N ASP A 321 7.26 -3.47 -0.89
CA ASP A 321 5.88 -3.66 -1.34
C ASP A 321 5.06 -4.41 -0.28
N LEU A 322 3.78 -4.07 -0.18
CA LEU A 322 2.86 -4.76 0.72
C LEU A 322 2.84 -6.27 0.51
N ARG A 323 2.86 -6.73 -0.74
CA ARG A 323 2.74 -8.17 -1.06
C ARG A 323 3.99 -8.93 -0.63
N ASP A 324 5.16 -8.35 -0.84
CA ASP A 324 6.43 -8.97 -0.45
C ASP A 324 6.56 -9.06 1.07
N VAL A 325 6.12 -8.02 1.79
CA VAL A 325 6.04 -8.06 3.26
C VAL A 325 5.06 -9.12 3.73
N VAL A 326 3.86 -9.19 3.14
CA VAL A 326 2.87 -10.19 3.51
C VAL A 326 3.36 -11.60 3.22
N ASP A 327 3.99 -11.85 2.07
CA ASP A 327 4.56 -13.16 1.74
C ASP A 327 5.69 -13.55 2.71
N ALA A 328 6.55 -12.59 3.08
CA ALA A 328 7.62 -12.82 4.05
C ALA A 328 7.08 -13.15 5.45
N VAL A 329 6.07 -12.41 5.91
CA VAL A 329 5.45 -12.58 7.22
C VAL A 329 4.62 -13.86 7.28
N ALA A 330 3.69 -14.05 6.34
CA ALA A 330 2.82 -15.22 6.29
C ALA A 330 3.59 -16.52 6.02
N GLY A 331 4.71 -16.44 5.30
CA GLY A 331 5.59 -17.58 5.05
C GLY A 331 6.43 -18.01 6.25
N ALA A 332 6.56 -17.19 7.29
CA ALA A 332 7.42 -17.45 8.44
C ALA A 332 6.80 -18.43 9.44
N ARG A 333 7.65 -19.14 10.20
CA ARG A 333 7.21 -19.97 11.35
C ARG A 333 6.80 -19.13 12.58
N ALA A 334 7.40 -17.96 12.73
CA ALA A 334 7.14 -16.99 13.79
C ALA A 334 7.62 -15.60 13.37
N VAL A 335 7.10 -14.56 14.00
CA VAL A 335 7.45 -13.16 13.74
C VAL A 335 7.99 -12.49 14.99
N VAL A 336 9.15 -11.86 14.91
CA VAL A 336 9.64 -10.93 15.94
C VAL A 336 9.54 -9.53 15.37
N SER A 337 8.89 -8.60 16.07
CA SER A 337 8.68 -7.27 15.50
C SER A 337 8.75 -6.16 16.52
N THR A 338 9.46 -5.09 16.14
CA THR A 338 9.36 -3.78 16.80
C THR A 338 8.34 -2.86 16.10
N SER A 339 7.67 -3.34 15.05
CA SER A 339 6.70 -2.61 14.23
C SER A 339 5.28 -3.07 14.50
N LEU A 340 4.36 -2.16 14.84
CA LEU A 340 2.95 -2.50 15.06
C LEU A 340 2.32 -3.23 13.87
N HIS A 341 2.54 -2.74 12.65
CA HIS A 341 1.99 -3.41 11.47
C HIS A 341 2.64 -4.77 11.18
N GLY A 342 3.88 -5.01 11.66
CA GLY A 342 4.45 -6.36 11.63
C GLY A 342 3.61 -7.33 12.45
N LEU A 343 3.20 -6.91 13.66
CA LEU A 343 2.32 -7.69 14.53
C LEU A 343 0.90 -7.84 13.97
N ILE A 344 0.32 -6.76 13.42
CA ILE A 344 -1.04 -6.81 12.83
C ILE A 344 -1.08 -7.78 11.64
N ILE A 345 -0.08 -7.75 10.75
CA ILE A 345 -0.03 -8.71 9.63
C ILE A 345 0.20 -10.13 10.13
N ALA A 346 1.09 -10.34 11.10
CA ALA A 346 1.30 -11.66 11.71
C ALA A 346 -0.01 -12.20 12.30
N GLN A 347 -0.74 -11.38 13.06
CA GLN A 347 -2.05 -11.72 13.62
C GLN A 347 -3.07 -12.04 12.51
N ALA A 348 -3.14 -11.23 11.46
CA ALA A 348 -4.08 -11.44 10.36
C ALA A 348 -3.86 -12.80 9.68
N TYR A 349 -2.61 -13.16 9.41
CA TYR A 349 -2.24 -14.42 8.75
C TYR A 349 -2.02 -15.59 9.72
N GLN A 350 -2.37 -15.42 10.99
CA GLN A 350 -2.31 -16.48 12.02
C GLN A 350 -0.89 -17.03 12.24
N ILE A 351 0.11 -16.14 12.20
CA ILE A 351 1.50 -16.47 12.51
C ILE A 351 1.82 -16.04 13.94
N PRO A 352 2.33 -16.94 14.81
CA PRO A 352 2.76 -16.59 16.15
C PRO A 352 3.78 -15.45 16.15
N TRP A 353 3.71 -14.56 17.14
CA TRP A 353 4.57 -13.39 17.16
C TRP A 353 5.06 -13.00 18.55
N VAL A 354 6.16 -12.24 18.58
CA VAL A 354 6.71 -11.57 19.76
C VAL A 354 6.81 -10.08 19.47
N TRP A 355 6.24 -9.27 20.36
CA TRP A 355 6.49 -7.83 20.36
C TRP A 355 7.83 -7.56 21.04
N LEU A 356 8.81 -7.11 20.25
CA LEU A 356 10.11 -6.69 20.72
C LEU A 356 10.11 -5.18 20.97
N ARG A 357 10.45 -4.77 22.19
CA ARG A 357 10.64 -3.38 22.59
C ARG A 357 12.14 -3.07 22.71
N ILE A 358 12.50 -1.84 22.35
CA ILE A 358 13.83 -1.28 22.63
C ILE A 358 13.61 -0.17 23.67
N ASP A 359 13.86 -0.48 24.94
CA ASP A 359 13.35 0.31 26.07
C ASP A 359 13.96 1.72 26.13
N ASP A 360 15.23 1.86 25.75
CA ASP A 360 15.96 3.13 25.70
C ASP A 360 15.78 3.90 24.38
N HIS A 361 15.09 3.32 23.40
CA HIS A 361 14.78 3.93 22.11
C HIS A 361 13.31 3.74 21.74
N PRO A 362 12.36 4.26 22.54
CA PRO A 362 10.94 4.07 22.27
C PRO A 362 10.52 4.71 20.95
N LEU A 363 9.56 4.07 20.28
CA LEU A 363 8.93 4.66 19.11
C LEU A 363 8.09 5.88 19.47
N TRP A 364 7.82 6.74 18.49
CA TRP A 364 6.88 7.85 18.71
C TRP A 364 5.49 7.31 19.05
N GLY A 365 4.89 7.88 20.10
CA GLY A 365 3.68 7.36 20.74
C GLY A 365 3.93 6.25 21.76
N ALA A 366 5.20 5.86 21.97
CA ALA A 366 5.63 4.77 22.84
C ALA A 366 4.77 3.51 22.61
N ASP A 367 4.22 2.97 23.70
CA ASP A 367 3.46 1.74 23.72
C ASP A 367 1.98 1.94 23.36
N PHE A 368 1.47 3.19 23.37
CA PHE A 368 0.05 3.49 23.26
C PHE A 368 -0.62 2.78 22.08
N LYS A 369 -0.02 2.88 20.88
CA LYS A 369 -0.59 2.27 19.67
C LYS A 369 -0.59 0.75 19.70
N PHE A 370 0.35 0.15 20.43
CA PHE A 370 0.47 -1.30 20.59
C PHE A 370 -0.59 -1.77 21.57
N GLU A 371 -0.67 -1.14 22.75
CA GLU A 371 -1.67 -1.46 23.76
C GLU A 371 -3.11 -1.23 23.24
N ASP A 372 -3.32 -0.22 22.40
CA ASP A 372 -4.61 -0.03 21.75
C ASP A 372 -4.96 -1.21 20.83
N PHE A 373 -4.03 -1.71 20.02
CA PHE A 373 -4.25 -2.93 19.25
C PHE A 373 -4.45 -4.16 20.16
N PHE A 374 -3.64 -4.31 21.21
CA PHE A 374 -3.72 -5.42 22.15
C PHE A 374 -5.03 -5.48 22.93
N SER A 375 -5.71 -4.34 23.11
CA SER A 375 -7.06 -4.30 23.69
C SER A 375 -8.12 -5.08 22.87
N THR A 376 -7.77 -5.47 21.65
CA THR A 376 -8.57 -6.30 20.74
C THR A 376 -8.17 -7.78 20.73
N LEU A 377 -7.21 -8.16 21.56
CA LEU A 377 -6.67 -9.50 21.69
C LEU A 377 -6.89 -10.04 23.10
N ASP A 378 -6.78 -11.35 23.27
CA ASP A 378 -6.58 -11.95 24.59
C ASP A 378 -5.19 -11.56 25.12
N ASN A 379 -5.17 -10.64 26.08
CA ASN A 379 -3.93 -10.11 26.65
C ASN A 379 -3.05 -11.17 27.33
N SER A 380 -3.64 -12.28 27.78
CA SER A 380 -2.88 -13.37 28.42
C SER A 380 -1.98 -14.13 27.43
N GLY A 381 -2.31 -14.10 26.14
CA GLY A 381 -1.54 -14.74 25.06
C GLY A 381 -0.51 -13.83 24.39
N ILE A 382 -0.32 -12.59 24.86
CA ILE A 382 0.58 -11.64 24.20
C ILE A 382 2.03 -11.84 24.65
N SER A 383 2.87 -12.21 23.69
CA SER A 383 4.30 -12.42 23.93
C SER A 383 5.09 -11.12 23.77
N ARG A 384 5.87 -10.78 24.80
CA ARG A 384 6.62 -9.53 24.89
C ARG A 384 8.08 -9.84 25.22
N ALA A 385 8.99 -9.14 24.57
CA ALA A 385 10.41 -9.12 24.90
C ALA A 385 10.88 -7.66 24.91
N SER A 386 11.84 -7.33 25.77
CA SER A 386 12.43 -6.00 25.80
C SER A 386 13.94 -6.08 25.95
N ILE A 387 14.63 -5.12 25.33
CA ILE A 387 16.09 -5.03 25.27
C ILE A 387 16.52 -3.55 25.32
N SER A 388 17.75 -3.29 25.75
CA SER A 388 18.42 -2.00 25.49
C SER A 388 19.17 -2.06 24.15
N ILE A 389 19.41 -0.90 23.54
CA ILE A 389 20.21 -0.81 22.32
C ILE A 389 21.63 -1.39 22.49
N GLN A 390 22.19 -1.32 23.70
CA GLN A 390 23.55 -1.75 23.98
C GLN A 390 23.69 -3.27 23.93
N ASP A 391 22.59 -4.00 24.18
CA ASP A 391 22.55 -5.45 24.21
C ASP A 391 22.25 -6.04 22.82
N LEU A 392 21.85 -5.22 21.85
CA LEU A 392 21.53 -5.65 20.47
C LEU A 392 22.57 -6.59 19.83
N PRO A 393 23.90 -6.38 19.98
CA PRO A 393 24.89 -7.27 19.39
C PRO A 393 24.80 -8.72 19.87
N GLU A 394 24.19 -8.96 21.02
CA GLU A 394 24.05 -10.28 21.65
C GLU A 394 22.64 -10.87 21.48
N VAL A 395 21.71 -10.13 20.88
CA VAL A 395 20.32 -10.57 20.73
C VAL A 395 20.20 -11.57 19.58
N ASP A 396 19.90 -12.82 19.93
CA ASP A 396 19.46 -13.84 19.00
C ASP A 396 17.96 -13.73 18.74
N ILE A 397 17.60 -13.25 17.55
CA ILE A 397 16.21 -13.06 17.15
C ILE A 397 15.48 -14.39 16.98
N GLU A 398 16.20 -15.44 16.58
CA GLU A 398 15.62 -16.77 16.45
C GLU A 398 15.28 -17.35 17.82
N ALA A 399 16.17 -17.19 18.81
CA ALA A 399 15.91 -17.60 20.18
C ALA A 399 14.71 -16.85 20.80
N LEU A 400 14.56 -15.55 20.52
CA LEU A 400 13.38 -14.78 20.97
C LEU A 400 12.08 -15.35 20.38
N ALA A 401 12.11 -15.82 19.14
CA ALA A 401 10.95 -16.35 18.44
C ALA A 401 10.42 -17.66 19.03
N GLU A 402 11.21 -18.38 19.83
CA GLU A 402 10.74 -19.59 20.55
C GLU A 402 9.68 -19.25 21.62
N ASN A 403 9.59 -17.99 22.05
CA ASN A 403 8.54 -17.51 22.94
C ASN A 403 7.31 -16.97 22.18
N ALA A 404 7.24 -17.13 20.85
CA ALA A 404 6.15 -16.60 20.06
C ALA A 404 4.84 -17.33 20.35
N HIS A 405 3.78 -16.55 20.58
CA HIS A 405 2.42 -17.05 20.71
C HIS A 405 1.47 -16.29 19.78
N LEU A 406 0.38 -16.95 19.40
CA LEU A 406 -0.71 -16.32 18.65
C LEU A 406 -1.87 -16.06 19.63
N PRO A 407 -2.05 -14.83 20.14
CA PRO A 407 -3.18 -14.52 20.99
C PRO A 407 -4.50 -14.60 20.22
N ALA A 408 -5.56 -14.99 20.91
CA ALA A 408 -6.89 -15.03 20.31
C ALA A 408 -7.36 -13.62 19.94
N LEU A 409 -7.94 -13.48 18.74
CA LEU A 409 -8.50 -12.21 18.26
C LEU A 409 -9.93 -12.05 18.80
N ALA A 410 -10.19 -10.98 19.54
CA ALA A 410 -11.49 -10.66 20.14
C ALA A 410 -12.25 -9.60 19.31
N VAL A 411 -12.22 -9.75 17.97
CA VAL A 411 -12.84 -8.83 17.01
C VAL A 411 -13.71 -9.60 16.02
N ASP A 412 -14.89 -9.08 15.75
CA ASP A 412 -15.73 -9.53 14.64
C ASP A 412 -15.26 -8.87 13.33
N LEU A 413 -14.53 -9.65 12.52
CA LEU A 413 -14.01 -9.19 11.23
C LEU A 413 -15.10 -8.96 10.18
N ASP A 414 -16.26 -9.61 10.28
CA ASP A 414 -17.39 -9.32 9.40
C ASP A 414 -18.03 -7.99 9.76
N LYS A 415 -18.19 -7.71 11.06
CA LYS A 415 -18.64 -6.40 11.54
C LYS A 415 -17.69 -5.29 11.08
N LEU A 416 -16.37 -5.49 11.22
CA LEU A 416 -15.36 -4.54 10.75
C LEU A 416 -15.46 -4.31 9.23
N GLN A 417 -15.57 -5.36 8.43
CA GLN A 417 -15.68 -5.22 6.98
C GLN A 417 -16.98 -4.50 6.58
N ASN A 418 -18.10 -4.88 7.19
CA ASN A 418 -19.43 -4.34 6.87
C ASN A 418 -19.61 -2.89 7.34
N SER A 419 -18.76 -2.41 8.26
CA SER A 419 -18.73 -1.00 8.67
C SER A 419 -17.90 -0.10 7.74
N LEU A 420 -17.38 -0.61 6.61
CA LEU A 420 -16.72 0.24 5.62
C LEU A 420 -17.70 1.33 5.14
N PRO A 421 -17.37 2.63 5.24
CA PRO A 421 -18.26 3.75 4.88
C PRO A 421 -18.50 3.92 3.38
N THR A 422 -18.03 2.98 2.56
CA THR A 422 -18.16 2.98 1.11
C THR A 422 -18.77 1.66 0.66
N PRO A 423 -19.74 1.66 -0.27
CA PRO A 423 -20.34 0.44 -0.78
C PRO A 423 -19.29 -0.56 -1.28
N ILE A 424 -19.37 -1.79 -0.78
CA ILE A 424 -18.56 -2.93 -1.25
C ILE A 424 -19.10 -3.36 -2.62
N ALA A 425 -18.21 -3.68 -3.56
CA ALA A 425 -18.61 -4.14 -4.88
C ALA A 425 -19.23 -5.55 -4.81
N THR A 426 -20.42 -5.75 -5.40
CA THR A 426 -21.06 -7.07 -5.47
C THR A 426 -20.44 -7.94 -6.58
N GLY A 427 -20.18 -9.23 -6.30
CA GLY A 427 -19.80 -10.21 -7.33
C GLY A 427 -18.36 -10.14 -7.84
N VAL A 428 -17.42 -9.55 -7.10
CA VAL A 428 -16.02 -9.46 -7.53
C VAL A 428 -15.20 -10.65 -6.98
N THR A 429 -15.15 -11.76 -7.72
CA THR A 429 -13.94 -12.60 -7.72
C THR A 429 -12.87 -11.87 -8.53
N LEU A 430 -11.88 -11.32 -7.83
CA LEU A 430 -10.85 -10.44 -8.40
C LEU A 430 -9.85 -11.24 -9.26
N PRO A 431 -9.52 -10.78 -10.48
CA PRO A 431 -8.31 -11.25 -11.15
C PRO A 431 -7.05 -10.72 -10.43
N LEU A 432 -6.01 -11.56 -10.39
CA LEU A 432 -4.66 -11.17 -9.99
C LEU A 432 -4.20 -9.96 -10.83
N PRO A 433 -3.65 -8.88 -10.24
CA PRO A 433 -3.03 -7.82 -11.02
C PRO A 433 -1.78 -8.33 -11.75
N ALA A 434 -1.39 -7.58 -12.79
CA ALA A 434 -0.43 -7.84 -13.86
C ALA A 434 0.78 -8.73 -13.51
N LYS A 435 1.20 -9.53 -14.51
CA LYS A 435 2.32 -10.49 -14.55
C LYS A 435 3.32 -10.32 -13.39
N LYS A 436 3.54 -11.44 -12.70
CA LYS A 436 4.55 -11.69 -11.66
C LYS A 436 5.83 -10.89 -11.92
N ILE A 437 6.16 -9.96 -11.04
CA ILE A 437 7.53 -9.48 -10.92
C ILE A 437 8.23 -10.54 -10.07
N ASP A 438 8.82 -11.54 -10.71
CA ASP A 438 9.70 -12.47 -10.00
C ASP A 438 10.88 -11.68 -9.44
N HIS A 439 11.02 -11.70 -8.11
CA HIS A 439 12.21 -11.30 -7.39
C HIS A 439 13.18 -12.50 -7.41
N PRO A 440 14.45 -12.34 -7.81
CA PRO A 440 15.46 -13.31 -7.41
C PRO A 440 15.57 -13.27 -5.88
N LEU A 441 15.44 -14.45 -5.26
CA LEU A 441 15.66 -14.68 -3.83
C LEU A 441 17.08 -14.29 -3.41
#